data_AF-A0A4Q6AN50-F1
#
_entry.id   AF-A0A4Q6AN50-F1
#
_cell.length_a   1.000
_cell.length_b   1.000
_cell.length_c   1.000
_cell.angle_alpha   90.00
_cell.angle_beta   90.00
_cell.angle_gamma   90.00
#
_symmetry.space_group_name_H-M   'P 1'
#
loop_
_entity.id
_entity.type
_entity.pdbx_description
1 polymer ?
#
loop_
_entity_poly.entity_id
_entity_poly.type
_entity_poly.pdbx_seq_one_letter_code
_entity_poly.pdbx_strand_id
1 'polypeptide(L)'
;MQAKVEKKKRVAVVGATGIAGQQFLIALKDHPWFEITALAASPRSAGKRYEDALRTPNGQVSWWQYEPIPAAYRDMIVQNSEELNFKELDIIFTAIDTDAAKALEPIYASHLPTISTASAFRMEADVPLLMPGVNSDHAAMIAAQQKNRGWKGFIVPIPNCTTYGLACTL
;
A
#
# COMPACT_ATOMS: atom_id res chain seq x y z
N MET A 1 25.40 -20.02 -12.84
CA MET A 1 24.55 -20.17 -11.64
C MET A 1 23.14 -19.76 -12.01
N GLN A 2 22.17 -20.68 -12.03
CA GLN A 2 20.76 -20.31 -12.19
C GLN A 2 20.30 -19.68 -10.87
N ALA A 3 19.93 -18.40 -10.89
CA ALA A 3 19.32 -17.75 -9.75
C ALA A 3 18.00 -18.49 -9.42
N LYS A 4 17.85 -18.98 -8.19
CA LYS A 4 16.55 -19.43 -7.69
C LYS A 4 15.60 -18.25 -7.85
N VAL A 5 14.60 -18.38 -8.72
CA VAL A 5 13.53 -17.39 -8.81
C VAL A 5 12.73 -17.51 -7.52
N GLU A 6 12.98 -16.60 -6.58
CA GLU A 6 12.20 -16.53 -5.35
C GLU A 6 10.73 -16.27 -5.69
N LYS A 7 9.83 -16.96 -5.00
CA LYS A 7 8.38 -16.75 -5.17
C LYS A 7 8.04 -15.32 -4.74
N LYS A 8 7.45 -14.54 -5.65
CA LYS A 8 7.01 -13.17 -5.38
C LYS A 8 6.00 -13.15 -4.23
N LYS A 9 6.06 -12.10 -3.41
CA LYS A 9 5.09 -11.79 -2.37
C LYS A 9 3.85 -11.18 -3.02
N ARG A 10 2.68 -11.69 -2.65
CA ARG A 10 1.38 -11.23 -3.14
C ARG A 10 0.96 -10.00 -2.36
N VAL A 11 0.68 -8.90 -3.04
CA VAL A 11 0.41 -7.62 -2.40
C VAL A 11 -0.94 -7.05 -2.78
N ALA A 12 -1.55 -6.36 -1.82
CA ALA A 12 -2.73 -5.53 -2.05
C ALA A 12 -2.34 -4.06 -2.10
N VAL A 13 -2.99 -3.30 -2.99
CA VAL A 13 -2.95 -1.84 -2.99
C VAL A 13 -4.32 -1.31 -2.58
N VAL A 14 -4.40 -0.71 -1.39
CA VAL A 14 -5.61 -0.07 -0.85
C VAL A 14 -5.58 1.42 -1.17
N GLY A 15 -6.69 1.97 -1.65
CA GLY A 15 -6.72 3.31 -2.26
C GLY A 15 -6.25 3.31 -3.71
N ALA A 16 -6.35 2.16 -4.40
CA ALA A 16 -5.81 1.95 -5.74
C ALA A 16 -6.33 2.94 -6.81
N THR A 17 -7.52 3.52 -6.62
CA THR A 17 -8.11 4.48 -7.57
C THR A 17 -7.58 5.90 -7.39
N GLY A 18 -7.00 6.24 -6.24
CA GLY A 18 -6.40 7.55 -5.97
C GLY A 18 -5.02 7.71 -6.60
N ILE A 19 -4.54 8.95 -6.74
CA ILE A 19 -3.27 9.27 -7.42
C ILE A 19 -2.09 8.49 -6.82
N ALA A 20 -1.96 8.45 -5.49
CA ALA A 20 -0.88 7.71 -4.83
C ALA A 20 -1.03 6.19 -5.02
N GLY A 21 -2.24 5.65 -5.03
CA GLY A 21 -2.50 4.25 -5.34
C GLY A 21 -2.08 3.90 -6.78
N GLN A 22 -2.39 4.77 -7.75
CA GLN A 22 -1.96 4.60 -9.13
C GLN A 22 -0.43 4.60 -9.27
N GLN A 23 0.29 5.40 -8.46
CA GLN A 23 1.76 5.35 -8.41
C GLN A 23 2.27 3.99 -7.91
N PHE A 24 1.65 3.40 -6.89
CA PHE A 24 2.00 2.04 -6.46
C PHE A 24 1.82 1.03 -7.58
N LEU A 25 0.76 1.13 -8.38
CA LEU A 25 0.53 0.20 -9.50
C LEU A 25 1.66 0.27 -10.53
N ILE A 26 2.12 1.47 -10.86
CA ILE A 26 3.26 1.66 -11.78
C ILE A 26 4.56 1.19 -11.15
N ALA A 27 4.86 1.63 -9.92
CA ALA A 27 6.11 1.30 -9.24
C ALA A 27 6.28 -0.21 -8.95
N LEU A 28 5.18 -0.92 -8.72
CA LEU A 28 5.18 -2.35 -8.45
C LEU A 28 4.98 -3.21 -9.70
N LYS A 29 4.71 -2.60 -10.86
CA LYS A 29 4.64 -3.31 -12.14
C LYS A 29 5.99 -3.97 -12.41
N ASP A 30 5.94 -5.28 -12.69
CA ASP A 30 7.12 -6.11 -12.96
C ASP A 30 8.17 -6.16 -11.83
N HIS A 31 7.79 -5.77 -10.60
CA HIS A 31 8.71 -5.74 -9.46
C HIS A 31 9.29 -7.15 -9.17
N PRO A 32 10.60 -7.28 -8.87
CA PRO A 32 11.24 -8.58 -8.68
C PRO A 32 10.68 -9.36 -7.48
N TRP A 33 10.22 -8.65 -6.44
CA TRP A 33 9.76 -9.25 -5.19
C TRP A 33 8.25 -9.24 -4.99
N PHE A 34 7.53 -8.38 -5.71
CA PHE A 34 6.12 -8.11 -5.44
C PHE A 34 5.27 -8.38 -6.68
N GLU A 35 4.09 -8.95 -6.44
CA GLU A 35 3.05 -9.16 -7.43
C GLU A 35 1.75 -8.60 -6.87
N ILE A 36 1.16 -7.62 -7.57
CA ILE A 36 -0.14 -7.07 -7.18
C ILE A 36 -1.21 -8.10 -7.52
N THR A 37 -1.86 -8.65 -6.50
CA THR A 37 -2.94 -9.63 -6.65
C THR A 37 -4.29 -9.11 -6.18
N ALA A 38 -4.33 -7.96 -5.49
CA ALA A 38 -5.57 -7.33 -5.07
C ALA A 38 -5.49 -5.81 -5.19
N LEU A 39 -6.57 -5.22 -5.70
CA LEU A 39 -6.81 -3.78 -5.71
C LEU A 39 -8.01 -3.51 -4.84
N ALA A 40 -7.89 -2.60 -3.88
CA ALA A 40 -8.98 -2.23 -2.99
C ALA A 40 -9.18 -0.73 -2.98
N ALA A 41 -10.44 -0.33 -2.86
CA ALA A 41 -10.84 1.07 -2.77
C ALA A 41 -12.16 1.19 -1.98
N SER A 42 -12.79 2.36 -2.04
CA SER A 42 -14.04 2.64 -1.36
C SER A 42 -15.19 1.70 -1.79
N PRO A 43 -16.25 1.56 -0.97
CA PRO A 43 -17.44 0.77 -1.32
C PRO A 43 -18.07 1.16 -2.66
N ARG A 44 -17.98 2.44 -3.05
CA ARG A 44 -18.46 2.93 -4.37
C ARG A 44 -17.72 2.29 -5.56
N SER A 45 -16.46 1.92 -5.36
CA SER A 45 -15.59 1.36 -6.40
C SER A 45 -15.61 -0.17 -6.38
N ALA A 46 -15.94 -0.78 -5.24
CA ALA A 46 -15.97 -2.22 -5.06
C ALA A 46 -16.90 -2.91 -6.08
N GLY A 47 -16.49 -4.08 -6.55
CA GLY A 47 -17.22 -4.90 -7.52
C GLY A 47 -17.08 -4.45 -8.98
N LYS A 48 -16.46 -3.30 -9.26
CA LYS A 48 -16.20 -2.83 -10.63
C LYS A 48 -14.85 -3.35 -11.13
N ARG A 49 -14.72 -3.49 -12.46
CA ARG A 49 -13.41 -3.56 -13.11
C ARG A 49 -12.63 -2.29 -12.78
N TYR A 50 -11.32 -2.40 -12.59
CA TYR A 50 -10.48 -1.27 -12.17
C TYR A 50 -10.60 -0.06 -13.10
N GLU A 51 -10.60 -0.27 -14.41
CA GLU A 51 -10.80 0.80 -15.39
C GLU A 51 -12.14 1.52 -15.21
N ASP A 52 -13.21 0.78 -14.93
CA ASP A 52 -14.55 1.34 -14.74
C ASP A 52 -14.68 2.05 -13.39
N ALA A 53 -13.92 1.61 -12.38
CA ALA A 53 -13.83 2.28 -11.08
C ALA A 53 -13.14 3.66 -11.18
N LEU A 54 -12.28 3.88 -12.18
CA LEU A 54 -11.62 5.16 -12.45
C LEU A 54 -12.51 6.15 -13.21
N ARG A 55 -13.68 5.72 -13.72
CA ARG A 55 -14.55 6.58 -14.51
C ARG A 55 -15.26 7.62 -13.64
N THR A 56 -15.17 8.88 -14.05
CA THR A 56 -15.94 9.99 -13.50
C THR A 56 -17.39 9.95 -14.02
N PRO A 57 -18.33 10.70 -13.39
CA PRO A 57 -19.72 10.76 -13.86
C PRO A 57 -19.88 11.25 -15.31
N ASN A 58 -18.95 12.07 -15.82
CA ASN A 58 -18.93 12.54 -17.20
C ASN A 58 -18.16 11.60 -18.16
N GLY A 59 -17.78 10.40 -17.71
CA GLY A 59 -17.18 9.35 -18.54
C GLY A 59 -15.66 9.44 -18.73
N GLN A 60 -15.01 10.48 -18.20
CA GLN A 60 -13.55 10.60 -18.20
C GLN A 60 -12.90 9.54 -17.31
N VAL A 61 -11.72 9.06 -17.68
CA VAL A 61 -10.94 8.15 -16.85
C VAL A 61 -10.01 8.98 -15.97
N SER A 62 -10.19 8.93 -14.65
CA SER A 62 -9.35 9.61 -13.65
C SER A 62 -8.01 8.91 -13.46
N TRP A 63 -7.24 8.77 -14.53
CA TRP A 63 -5.90 8.18 -14.51
C TRP A 63 -4.86 9.27 -14.74
N TRP A 64 -3.95 9.42 -13.79
CA TRP A 64 -3.04 10.56 -13.71
C TRP A 64 -1.57 10.20 -13.94
N GLN A 65 -1.32 8.96 -14.35
CA GLN A 65 0.03 8.49 -14.68
C GLN A 65 0.36 8.79 -16.14
N TYR A 66 1.63 9.04 -16.40
CA TYR A 66 2.12 9.22 -17.77
C TYR A 66 1.97 7.93 -18.59
N GLU A 67 2.23 6.78 -17.97
CA GLU A 67 2.04 5.47 -18.56
C GLU A 67 0.55 5.08 -18.58
N PRO A 68 0.07 4.33 -19.59
CA PRO A 68 -1.30 3.84 -19.59
C PRO A 68 -1.55 2.84 -18.45
N ILE A 69 -2.81 2.65 -18.06
CA ILE A 69 -3.21 1.61 -17.10
C ILE A 69 -2.62 0.26 -17.58
N PRO A 70 -1.76 -0.39 -16.77
CA PRO A 70 -1.17 -1.67 -17.15
C PRO A 70 -2.25 -2.72 -17.43
N ALA A 71 -2.08 -3.48 -18.51
CA ALA A 71 -3.07 -4.46 -18.97
C ALA A 71 -3.43 -5.49 -17.88
N ALA A 72 -2.45 -5.90 -17.08
CA ALA A 72 -2.63 -6.84 -15.97
C ALA A 72 -3.64 -6.35 -14.90
N TYR A 73 -3.81 -5.04 -14.75
CA TYR A 73 -4.63 -4.45 -13.69
C TYR A 73 -5.99 -3.98 -14.18
N ARG A 74 -6.12 -3.71 -15.48
CA ARG A 74 -7.30 -3.09 -16.10
C ARG A 74 -8.60 -3.82 -15.77
N ASP A 75 -8.55 -5.15 -15.86
CA ASP A 75 -9.70 -6.05 -15.69
C ASP A 75 -9.84 -6.62 -14.27
N MET A 76 -8.92 -6.27 -13.36
CA MET A 76 -9.03 -6.70 -11.97
C MET A 76 -10.30 -6.13 -11.33
N ILE A 77 -11.00 -6.95 -10.56
CA ILE A 77 -12.16 -6.52 -9.79
C ILE A 77 -11.67 -5.82 -8.53
N VAL A 78 -12.11 -4.58 -8.34
CA VAL A 78 -11.80 -3.78 -7.17
C VAL A 78 -12.55 -4.35 -5.97
N GLN A 79 -11.82 -4.62 -4.89
CA GLN A 79 -12.36 -5.11 -3.63
C GLN A 79 -12.76 -3.93 -2.72
N ASN A 80 -13.68 -4.19 -1.80
CA ASN A 80 -13.98 -3.25 -0.72
C ASN A 80 -12.80 -3.26 0.27
N SER A 81 -12.25 -2.09 0.58
CA SER A 81 -11.17 -1.94 1.56
C SER A 81 -11.52 -2.49 2.94
N GLU A 82 -12.79 -2.45 3.33
CA GLU A 82 -13.25 -2.95 4.63
C GLU A 82 -13.34 -4.48 4.71
N GLU A 83 -13.34 -5.17 3.56
CA GLU A 83 -13.64 -6.61 3.44
C GLU A 83 -12.48 -7.38 2.77
N LEU A 84 -11.26 -6.83 2.83
CA LEU A 84 -10.10 -7.39 2.16
C LEU A 84 -9.77 -8.81 2.67
N ASN A 85 -9.62 -9.78 1.76
CA ASN A 85 -9.24 -11.14 2.13
C ASN A 85 -7.73 -11.29 2.35
N PHE A 86 -7.31 -11.40 3.61
CA PHE A 86 -5.90 -11.51 3.98
C PHE A 86 -5.25 -12.87 3.69
N LYS A 87 -6.03 -13.95 3.46
CA LYS A 87 -5.47 -15.31 3.32
C LYS A 87 -4.55 -15.48 2.12
N GLU A 88 -4.77 -14.66 1.09
CA GLU A 88 -4.03 -14.72 -0.17
C GLU A 88 -3.02 -13.59 -0.34
N LEU A 89 -2.76 -12.83 0.74
CA LEU A 89 -1.88 -11.68 0.72
C LEU A 89 -0.72 -11.89 1.67
N ASP A 90 0.40 -11.30 1.32
CA ASP A 90 1.62 -11.28 2.12
C ASP A 90 1.90 -9.88 2.69
N ILE A 91 1.55 -8.81 1.95
CA ILE A 91 1.78 -7.40 2.32
C ILE A 91 0.63 -6.52 1.81
N ILE A 92 0.33 -5.45 2.54
CA ILE A 92 -0.67 -4.44 2.14
C ILE A 92 0.04 -3.08 2.01
N PHE A 93 -0.10 -2.44 0.86
CA PHE A 93 0.26 -1.03 0.65
C PHE A 93 -1.00 -0.17 0.74
N THR A 94 -0.99 0.87 1.57
CA THR A 94 -2.13 1.77 1.74
C THR A 94 -1.80 3.17 1.24
N ALA A 95 -2.68 3.67 0.37
CA ALA A 95 -2.64 4.99 -0.25
C ALA A 95 -3.96 5.73 -0.02
N ILE A 96 -4.40 5.77 1.23
CA ILE A 96 -5.68 6.34 1.67
C ILE A 96 -5.47 7.59 2.52
N ASP A 97 -6.53 8.34 2.77
CA ASP A 97 -6.50 9.50 3.65
C ASP A 97 -6.30 9.10 5.12
N THR A 98 -5.90 10.08 5.93
CA THR A 98 -5.51 9.86 7.33
C THR A 98 -6.63 9.31 8.19
N ASP A 99 -7.89 9.67 7.96
CA ASP A 99 -8.98 9.22 8.82
C ASP A 99 -9.40 7.79 8.46
N ALA A 100 -9.45 7.45 7.16
CA ALA A 100 -9.59 6.07 6.72
C ALA A 100 -8.42 5.18 7.21
N ALA A 101 -7.18 5.70 7.16
CA ALA A 101 -6.00 4.99 7.64
C ALA A 101 -6.09 4.62 9.13
N LYS A 102 -6.50 5.56 9.99
CA LYS A 102 -6.69 5.31 11.42
C LYS A 102 -7.66 4.16 11.70
N ALA A 103 -8.71 4.03 10.88
CA ALA A 103 -9.71 2.98 11.03
C ALA A 103 -9.24 1.63 10.46
N LEU A 104 -8.63 1.64 9.27
CA LEU A 104 -8.37 0.42 8.49
C LEU A 104 -7.01 -0.20 8.74
N GLU A 105 -5.94 0.60 8.86
CA GLU A 105 -4.58 0.08 8.96
C GLU A 105 -4.33 -0.79 10.20
N PRO A 106 -4.91 -0.50 11.39
CA PRO A 106 -4.83 -1.42 12.53
C PRO A 106 -5.44 -2.80 12.26
N ILE A 107 -6.55 -2.85 11.49
CA ILE A 107 -7.20 -4.11 11.12
C ILE A 107 -6.29 -4.92 10.21
N TYR A 108 -5.69 -4.26 9.21
CA TYR A 108 -4.71 -4.87 8.31
C TYR A 108 -3.47 -5.36 9.07
N ALA A 109 -2.88 -4.51 9.91
CA ALA A 109 -1.68 -4.77 10.66
C ALA A 109 -1.83 -5.90 11.68
N SER A 110 -3.04 -6.11 12.22
CA SER A 110 -3.29 -7.28 13.07
C SER A 110 -3.05 -8.62 12.34
N HIS A 111 -3.11 -8.63 11.01
CA HIS A 111 -2.93 -9.82 10.17
C HIS A 111 -1.63 -9.83 9.36
N LEU A 112 -1.30 -8.71 8.69
CA LEU A 112 -0.24 -8.62 7.67
C LEU A 112 0.56 -7.31 7.78
N PRO A 113 1.84 -7.30 7.35
CA PRO A 113 2.60 -6.07 7.16
C PRO A 113 1.84 -5.04 6.33
N THR A 114 1.72 -3.83 6.85
CA THR A 114 0.98 -2.70 6.26
C THR A 114 1.91 -1.51 6.09
N ILE A 115 2.18 -1.14 4.84
CA ILE A 115 3.05 -0.01 4.49
C ILE A 115 2.18 1.16 4.05
N SER A 116 2.26 2.28 4.77
CA SER A 116 1.31 3.38 4.64
C SER A 116 1.91 4.65 4.07
N THR A 117 1.17 5.36 3.21
CA THR A 117 1.50 6.73 2.81
C THR A 117 0.84 7.78 3.70
N ALA A 118 -0.10 7.38 4.56
CA ALA A 118 -0.88 8.29 5.40
C ALA A 118 -0.04 8.84 6.56
N SER A 119 -0.47 9.97 7.11
CA SER A 119 0.20 10.57 8.27
C SER A 119 -0.26 9.98 9.61
N ALA A 120 -1.27 9.10 9.59
CA ALA A 120 -2.01 8.64 10.77
C ALA A 120 -1.12 8.17 11.92
N PHE A 121 -0.11 7.34 11.62
CA PHE A 121 0.71 6.66 12.62
C PHE A 121 2.14 7.20 12.72
N ARG A 122 2.49 8.25 11.96
CA ARG A 122 3.88 8.74 11.84
C ARG A 122 4.54 9.14 13.16
N MET A 123 3.74 9.56 14.14
CA MET A 123 4.21 10.12 15.41
C MET A 123 4.02 9.17 16.60
N GLU A 124 3.55 7.95 16.38
CA GLU A 124 3.36 6.99 17.46
C GLU A 124 4.70 6.38 17.89
N ALA A 125 4.91 6.26 19.20
CA ALA A 125 6.22 5.94 19.78
C ALA A 125 6.75 4.55 19.38
N ASP A 126 5.87 3.61 19.08
CA ASP A 126 6.20 2.26 18.64
C ASP A 126 6.09 2.08 17.11
N VAL A 127 5.90 3.15 16.34
CA VAL A 127 5.77 3.09 14.89
C VAL A 127 7.03 3.67 14.23
N PRO A 128 7.81 2.88 13.49
CA PRO A 128 8.97 3.40 12.80
C PRO A 128 8.57 4.13 11.51
N LEU A 129 8.92 5.42 11.42
CA LEU A 129 8.86 6.18 10.18
C LEU A 129 10.09 5.84 9.33
N LEU A 130 9.97 4.84 8.45
CA LEU A 130 11.11 4.31 7.71
C LEU A 130 11.40 5.08 6.43
N MET A 131 12.69 5.40 6.26
CA MET A 131 13.30 5.98 5.09
C MET A 131 14.53 5.11 4.73
N PRO A 132 14.37 4.19 3.76
CA PRO A 132 15.45 3.32 3.33
C PRO A 132 16.70 4.13 2.95
N GLY A 133 17.87 3.69 3.40
CA GLY A 133 19.15 4.38 3.19
C GLY A 133 19.48 5.48 4.20
N VAL A 134 18.52 5.96 5.02
CA VAL A 134 18.77 6.98 6.05
C VAL A 134 18.63 6.43 7.47
N ASN A 135 17.52 5.76 7.77
CA ASN A 135 17.25 5.25 9.13
C ASN A 135 16.78 3.78 9.12
N SER A 136 17.43 2.95 8.31
CA SER A 136 17.02 1.54 8.12
C SER A 136 17.06 0.72 9.41
N ASP A 137 17.93 1.07 10.37
CA ASP A 137 18.04 0.41 11.67
C ASP A 137 16.77 0.56 12.54
N HIS A 138 15.93 1.58 12.27
CA HIS A 138 14.64 1.74 12.96
C HIS A 138 13.68 0.59 12.65
N ALA A 139 13.95 -0.24 11.64
CA ALA A 139 13.16 -1.45 11.38
C ALA A 139 13.14 -2.40 12.59
N ALA A 140 14.14 -2.34 13.47
CA ALA A 140 14.14 -3.10 14.73
C ALA A 140 12.94 -2.77 15.65
N MET A 141 12.34 -1.57 15.52
CA MET A 141 11.16 -1.18 16.29
C MET A 141 9.90 -1.98 15.93
N ILE A 142 9.87 -2.63 14.76
CA ILE A 142 8.73 -3.44 14.31
C ILE A 142 8.42 -4.56 15.32
N ALA A 143 9.45 -5.19 15.89
CA ALA A 143 9.26 -6.26 16.87
C ALA A 143 8.61 -5.73 18.16
N ALA A 144 8.96 -4.51 18.57
CA ALA A 144 8.36 -3.85 19.73
C ALA A 144 6.89 -3.50 19.46
N GLN A 145 6.58 -2.96 18.27
CA GLN A 145 5.21 -2.67 17.84
C GLN A 145 4.32 -3.91 17.87
N GLN A 146 4.79 -4.99 17.24
CA GLN A 146 4.08 -6.28 17.20
C GLN A 146 3.77 -6.80 18.59
N LYS A 147 4.77 -6.77 19.48
CA LYS A 147 4.62 -7.19 20.87
C LYS A 147 3.63 -6.32 21.63
N ASN A 148 3.74 -4.99 21.52
CA ASN A 148 2.91 -4.04 22.27
C ASN A 148 1.45 -4.07 21.83
N ARG A 149 1.20 -4.35 20.54
CA ARG A 149 -0.16 -4.34 19.96
C ARG A 149 -0.78 -5.72 19.81
N GLY A 150 -0.02 -6.79 20.06
CA GLY A 150 -0.46 -8.17 19.83
C GLY A 150 -0.72 -8.46 18.35
N TRP A 151 -0.01 -7.78 17.44
CA TRP A 151 -0.21 -7.88 16.00
C TRP A 151 0.73 -8.89 15.36
N LYS A 152 0.21 -9.64 14.37
CA LYS A 152 1.04 -10.51 13.52
C LYS A 152 1.79 -9.70 12.46
N GLY A 153 1.13 -8.70 11.87
CA GLY A 153 1.72 -7.74 10.96
C GLY A 153 2.26 -6.53 11.71
N PHE A 154 2.34 -5.39 11.04
CA PHE A 154 2.82 -4.12 11.58
C PHE A 154 2.39 -2.97 10.68
N ILE A 155 2.45 -1.73 11.18
CA ILE A 155 2.29 -0.51 10.40
C ILE A 155 3.66 0.16 10.29
N VAL A 156 4.05 0.47 9.05
CA VAL A 156 5.21 1.31 8.73
C VAL A 156 4.75 2.41 7.77
N PRO A 157 4.55 3.64 8.25
CA PRO A 157 4.31 4.77 7.37
C PRO A 157 5.61 5.23 6.71
N ILE A 158 5.52 5.74 5.48
CA ILE A 158 6.59 6.49 4.84
C ILE A 158 6.50 7.99 5.21
N PRO A 159 7.63 8.72 5.24
CA PRO A 159 7.63 10.15 5.52
C PRO A 159 6.87 10.96 4.45
N ASN A 160 6.57 12.22 4.79
CA ASN A 160 6.09 13.17 3.81
C ASN A 160 7.15 13.37 2.70
N CYS A 161 6.72 13.60 1.46
CA CYS A 161 7.60 13.84 0.32
C CYS A 161 8.59 15.01 0.52
N THR A 162 8.18 16.10 1.19
CA THR A 162 9.10 17.22 1.50
C THR A 162 10.11 16.84 2.57
N THR A 163 9.71 16.06 3.58
CA THR A 163 10.61 15.52 4.60
C THR A 163 11.63 14.57 4.00
N TYR A 164 11.22 13.68 3.08
CA TYR A 164 12.12 12.76 2.41
C TYR A 164 13.22 13.51 1.65
N GLY A 165 12.84 14.55 0.89
CA GLY A 165 13.78 15.37 0.13
C GLY A 165 14.82 16.08 1.01
N LEU A 166 14.40 16.64 2.15
CA LEU A 166 15.33 17.27 3.09
C LEU A 166 16.24 16.25 3.78
N ALA A 167 15.64 15.22 4.38
CA ALA A 167 16.34 14.29 5.26
C ALA A 167 17.33 13.38 4.52
N CYS A 168 17.15 13.13 3.22
CA CYS A 168 18.15 12.42 2.42
C CYS A 168 19.45 13.22 2.17
N THR A 169 19.44 14.54 2.40
CA THR A 169 20.60 15.41 2.17
C THR A 169 21.41 15.70 3.44
N LEU A 170 20.92 15.26 4.59
CA LEU A 170 21.57 15.41 5.90
C LEU A 170 22.41 14.17 6.20
#